data_AF-A0A438W0F4-F1
#
_entry.id   AF-A0A438W0F4-F1
#
_cell.length_a   1.000
_cell.length_b   1.000
_cell.length_c   1.000
_cell.angle_alpha   90.00
_cell.angle_beta   90.00
_cell.angle_gamma   90.00
#
_symmetry.space_group_name_H-M   'P 1'
#
loop_
_entity.id
_entity.type
_entity.pdbx_description
1 polymer ?
#
loop_
_entity_poly.entity_id
_entity_poly.type
_entity_poly.pdbx_seq_one_letter_code
_entity_poly.pdbx_strand_id
1 'polypeptide(L)'
;IKKALPDLELEIFVHGSMCFAFSGRCLISALQKGRVPNRGSCANDCRFDYEYYVKNPDNGVMMRLVEEEGVGTHIFNAKDLNLSNHIAEILSSNAISA
;
A
#
# COMPACT_ATOMS: atom_id res chain seq x y z
N ILE A 1 -15.69 4.84 19.33
CA ILE A 1 -16.29 6.17 19.03
C ILE A 1 -17.78 6.18 19.39
N LYS A 2 -18.65 5.42 18.72
CA LYS A 2 -20.10 5.36 19.03
C LYS A 2 -20.46 5.06 20.49
N LYS A 3 -19.69 4.24 21.20
CA LYS A 3 -19.89 4.00 22.65
C LYS A 3 -19.76 5.28 23.51
N ALA A 4 -18.89 6.21 23.11
CA ALA A 4 -18.64 7.45 23.83
C ALA A 4 -19.45 8.64 23.26
N LEU A 5 -19.75 8.62 21.96
CA LEU A 5 -20.48 9.66 21.22
C LEU A 5 -21.56 8.98 20.34
N PRO A 6 -22.75 8.67 20.90
CA PRO A 6 -23.78 7.90 20.19
C PRO A 6 -24.32 8.61 18.94
N ASP A 7 -24.53 9.92 19.06
CA ASP A 7 -25.19 10.74 18.04
C ASP A 7 -24.23 11.27 16.97
N LEU A 8 -22.92 11.05 17.11
CA LEU A 8 -21.93 11.48 16.11
C LEU A 8 -22.08 10.64 14.84
N GLU A 9 -22.41 11.27 13.72
CA GLU A 9 -22.42 10.65 12.40
C GLU A 9 -21.00 10.26 11.97
N LEU A 10 -20.84 9.07 11.39
CA LEU A 10 -19.55 8.57 10.92
C LEU A 10 -19.62 8.22 9.44
N GLU A 11 -18.75 8.83 8.65
CA GLU A 11 -18.59 8.48 7.24
C GLU A 11 -17.32 7.65 7.06
N ILE A 12 -17.41 6.58 6.25
CA ILE A 12 -16.27 5.70 5.95
C ILE A 12 -16.01 5.73 4.44
N PHE A 13 -14.81 6.16 4.07
CA PHE A 13 -14.34 6.12 2.70
C PHE A 13 -13.54 4.84 2.47
N VAL A 14 -14.03 3.99 1.58
CA VAL A 14 -13.29 2.81 1.12
C VAL A 14 -12.55 3.17 -0.16
N HIS A 15 -11.22 3.08 -0.13
CA HIS A 15 -10.40 3.24 -1.33
C HIS A 15 -10.17 1.88 -2.01
N GLY A 16 -9.78 1.90 -3.28
CA GLY A 16 -9.35 0.69 -3.98
C GLY A 16 -7.87 0.41 -3.74
N SER A 17 -7.12 0.19 -4.82
CA SER A 17 -5.66 -0.04 -4.80
C SER A 17 -4.84 1.23 -4.47
N MET A 18 -5.42 2.18 -3.75
CA MET A 18 -4.74 3.42 -3.37
C MET A 18 -3.75 3.10 -2.26
N CYS A 19 -2.48 3.32 -2.54
CA CYS A 19 -1.41 3.12 -1.58
C CYS A 19 -1.39 4.30 -0.59
N PHE A 20 -1.49 4.02 0.71
CA PHE A 20 -1.22 4.98 1.77
C PHE A 20 0.20 4.74 2.26
N ALA A 21 1.08 5.70 2.00
CA ALA A 21 2.53 5.53 1.94
C ALA A 21 3.16 4.67 3.06
N PHE A 22 3.86 3.60 2.67
CA PHE A 22 5.02 3.06 3.41
C PHE A 22 6.22 2.71 2.53
N SER A 23 6.14 2.84 1.20
CA SER A 23 7.29 2.63 0.29
C SER A 23 7.60 3.74 -0.69
N GLY A 24 6.68 4.69 -0.95
CA GLY A 24 6.93 5.97 -1.64
C GLY A 24 7.58 5.92 -3.04
N ARG A 25 7.82 4.75 -3.64
CA ARG A 25 8.59 4.61 -4.90
C ARG A 25 7.71 4.73 -6.15
N CYS A 26 6.78 5.68 -6.14
CA CYS A 26 5.87 5.94 -7.26
C CYS A 26 6.64 6.19 -8.57
N LEU A 27 7.81 6.86 -8.50
CA LEU A 27 8.63 7.19 -9.67
C LEU A 27 9.00 5.97 -10.54
N ILE A 28 9.06 4.76 -9.97
CA ILE A 28 9.34 3.54 -10.73
C ILE A 28 8.29 3.32 -11.83
N SER A 29 7.02 3.58 -11.53
CA SER A 29 5.93 3.49 -12.52
C SER A 29 6.11 4.45 -13.69
N ALA A 30 6.73 5.61 -13.46
CA ALA A 30 7.03 6.57 -14.52
C ALA A 30 8.22 6.09 -15.35
N LEU A 31 9.27 5.58 -14.70
CA LEU A 31 10.48 5.10 -15.35
C LEU A 31 10.23 3.85 -16.22
N GLN A 32 9.54 2.85 -15.68
CA GLN A 32 9.43 1.54 -16.34
C GLN A 32 8.21 1.44 -17.26
N LYS A 33 7.11 2.12 -16.95
CA LYS A 33 5.84 2.02 -17.68
C LYS A 33 5.43 3.33 -18.36
N GLY A 34 6.17 4.42 -18.17
CA GLY A 34 5.82 5.73 -18.72
C GLY A 34 4.54 6.34 -18.15
N ARG A 35 4.00 5.79 -17.05
CA ARG A 35 2.75 6.28 -16.45
C ARG A 35 3.03 7.26 -15.33
N VAL A 36 2.17 8.27 -15.17
CA VAL A 36 2.38 9.35 -14.19
C VAL A 36 1.57 9.06 -12.91
N PRO A 37 2.16 8.43 -11.88
CA PRO A 37 1.44 8.00 -10.67
C PRO A 37 0.90 9.17 -9.86
N ASN A 38 1.62 10.30 -9.80
CA ASN A 38 1.19 11.51 -9.09
C ASN A 38 -0.02 12.20 -9.75
N ARG A 39 -0.44 11.73 -10.93
CA ARG A 39 -1.67 12.17 -11.63
C ARG A 39 -2.72 11.05 -11.69
N GLY A 40 -2.64 10.07 -10.79
CA GLY A 40 -3.59 8.96 -10.72
C GLY A 40 -3.37 7.85 -11.74
N SER A 41 -2.33 7.92 -12.59
CA SER A 41 -2.01 6.88 -13.57
C SER A 41 -0.90 5.97 -13.03
N CYS A 42 -1.08 5.38 -11.86
CA CYS A 42 -0.10 4.42 -11.33
C CYS A 42 -0.20 3.08 -12.06
N ALA A 43 0.93 2.46 -12.41
CA ALA A 43 0.99 1.11 -12.96
C ALA A 43 0.94 0.01 -11.89
N ASN A 44 1.06 0.37 -10.61
CA ASN A 44 1.24 -0.54 -9.48
C ASN A 44 2.52 -1.39 -9.56
N ASP A 45 3.59 -0.85 -10.16
CA ASP A 45 4.86 -1.56 -10.30
C ASP A 45 5.40 -2.08 -8.96
N CYS A 46 5.17 -1.39 -7.85
CA CYS A 46 5.59 -1.83 -6.52
C CYS A 46 5.01 -3.19 -6.07
N ARG A 47 4.06 -3.78 -6.81
CA ARG A 47 3.44 -5.08 -6.51
C ARG A 47 3.95 -6.22 -7.38
N PHE A 48 4.83 -5.95 -8.34
CA PHE A 48 5.34 -7.00 -9.21
C PHE A 48 6.43 -7.79 -8.50
N ASP A 49 6.52 -9.08 -8.83
CA ASP A 49 7.55 -9.97 -8.33
C ASP A 49 8.90 -9.61 -8.95
N TYR A 50 9.63 -8.73 -8.25
CA TYR A 50 11.01 -8.42 -8.59
C TYR A 50 11.97 -9.15 -7.67
N GLU A 51 13.10 -9.54 -8.24
CA GLU A 51 14.29 -9.87 -7.45
C GLU A 51 15.14 -8.61 -7.29
N TYR A 52 15.48 -8.27 -6.04
CA TYR A 52 16.39 -7.16 -5.76
C TYR A 52 17.76 -7.68 -5.37
N TYR A 53 18.77 -6.97 -5.85
CA TYR A 53 20.15 -7.22 -5.50
C TYR A 53 20.78 -5.93 -4.98
N VAL A 54 21.49 -6.02 -3.87
CA VAL A 54 22.31 -4.92 -3.35
C VAL A 54 23.75 -5.17 -3.75
N LYS A 55 24.36 -4.16 -4.37
CA LYS A 55 25.78 -4.17 -4.70
C LYS A 55 26.58 -3.64 -3.52
N ASN A 56 27.53 -4.41 -3.03
CA ASN A 56 28.57 -3.90 -2.14
C ASN A 56 29.52 -3.00 -2.98
N PRO A 57 29.68 -1.71 -2.64
CA PRO A 57 30.50 -0.79 -3.43
C PRO A 57 32.00 -1.09 -3.34
N ASP A 58 32.47 -1.71 -2.26
CA ASP A 58 33.89 -1.92 -1.99
C ASP A 58 34.47 -3.12 -2.76
N ASN A 59 33.68 -4.19 -2.91
CA ASN A 59 34.13 -5.43 -3.56
C ASN A 59 33.26 -5.85 -4.76
N GLY A 60 32.18 -5.12 -5.05
CA GLY A 60 31.28 -5.38 -6.18
C GLY A 60 30.37 -6.60 -6.03
N VAL A 61 30.41 -7.31 -4.89
CA VAL A 61 29.57 -8.49 -4.65
C VAL A 61 28.09 -8.09 -4.65
N MET A 62 27.29 -8.86 -5.37
CA MET A 62 25.83 -8.71 -5.42
C MET A 62 25.21 -9.67 -4.41
N MET A 63 24.41 -9.15 -3.49
CA MET A 63 23.65 -9.94 -2.53
C MET A 63 22.17 -9.83 -2.85
N ARG A 64 21.50 -10.98 -3.02
CA ARG A 64 20.04 -11.01 -3.19
C ARG A 64 19.39 -10.58 -1.88
N LEU A 65 18.46 -9.63 -1.96
CA LEU A 65 17.57 -9.32 -0.84
C LEU A 65 16.43 -10.34 -0.82
N VAL A 66 16.14 -10.85 0.38
CA VAL A 66 14.99 -11.69 0.66
C VAL A 66 14.11 -10.94 1.64
N GLU A 67 12.86 -10.69 1.26
CA GLU A 67 11.87 -10.12 2.17
C GLU A 67 11.26 -11.25 2.99
N GLU A 68 11.54 -11.28 4.29
CA GLU A 68 10.94 -12.24 5.23
C GLU A 68 9.88 -11.53 6.08
N GLU A 69 8.68 -12.10 6.10
CA GLU A 69 7.56 -11.58 6.91
C GLU A 69 7.90 -11.67 8.40
N GLY A 70 7.79 -10.54 9.11
CA GLY A 70 8.03 -10.46 10.56
C GLY A 70 9.50 -10.32 11.00
N VAL A 71 10.48 -10.61 10.13
CA VAL A 71 11.92 -10.46 10.43
C VAL A 71 12.44 -9.09 9.98
N GLY A 72 11.88 -8.57 8.88
CA GLY A 72 12.13 -7.22 8.40
C GLY A 72 13.10 -7.18 7.22
N THR A 73 12.56 -6.84 6.06
CA THR A 73 13.15 -6.12 4.92
C THR A 73 12.00 -5.94 3.95
N HIS A 74 11.46 -4.72 3.83
CA HIS A 74 10.32 -4.44 2.96
C HIS A 74 10.66 -3.29 2.01
N ILE A 75 11.07 -3.60 0.78
CA ILE A 75 11.56 -2.62 -0.20
C ILE A 75 10.39 -1.82 -0.78
N PHE A 76 9.30 -2.52 -1.11
CA PHE A 76 8.10 -1.92 -1.71
C PHE A 76 6.87 -1.88 -0.83
N ASN A 77 6.84 -2.59 0.31
CA ASN A 77 5.85 -2.50 1.40
C ASN A 77 4.49 -1.89 0.99
N ALA A 78 3.88 -2.43 -0.08
CA ALA A 78 2.75 -1.80 -0.72
C ALA A 78 1.48 -2.24 0.01
N LYS A 79 1.01 -1.41 0.94
CA LYS A 79 -0.22 -1.68 1.68
C LYS A 79 -1.39 -0.91 1.09
N ASP A 80 -2.48 -1.62 0.83
CA ASP A 80 -3.73 -1.03 0.39
C ASP A 80 -4.57 -0.51 1.54
N LEU A 81 -5.25 0.60 1.28
CA LEU A 81 -6.44 1.00 2.05
C LEU A 81 -7.72 0.36 1.49
N ASN A 82 -7.59 -0.80 0.83
CA ASN A 82 -8.71 -1.52 0.28
C ASN A 82 -9.43 -2.30 1.38
N LEU A 83 -10.58 -1.78 1.80
CA LEU A 83 -11.47 -2.42 2.74
C LEU A 83 -12.70 -3.04 2.06
N SER A 84 -12.66 -3.28 0.74
CA SER A 84 -13.79 -3.87 0.00
C SER A 84 -14.24 -5.22 0.59
N ASN A 85 -13.30 -6.03 1.05
CA ASN A 85 -13.60 -7.32 1.65
C ASN A 85 -14.27 -7.20 3.03
N HIS A 86 -14.19 -6.02 3.66
CA HIS A 86 -14.80 -5.71 4.95
C HIS A 86 -16.11 -4.94 4.80
N ILE A 87 -16.68 -4.81 3.60
CA ILE A 87 -17.94 -4.09 3.38
C ILE A 87 -19.05 -4.61 4.28
N ALA A 88 -19.18 -5.93 4.47
CA ALA A 88 -20.21 -6.51 5.33
C ALA A 88 -20.04 -6.06 6.80
N GLU A 89 -18.81 -6.05 7.31
CA GLU A 89 -18.48 -5.57 8.65
C GLU A 89 -18.77 -4.07 8.80
N ILE A 90 -18.40 -3.27 7.79
CA ILE A 90 -18.66 -1.83 7.74
C ILE A 90 -20.16 -1.55 7.79
N LEU A 91 -20.97 -2.25 7.00
CA LEU A 91 -22.43 -2.10 7.02
C LEU A 91 -23.03 -2.49 8.39
N SER A 92 -22.50 -3.53 9.02
CA SER A 92 -22.95 -3.96 10.36
C SER A 92 -22.53 -3.02 11.50
N SER A 93 -21.59 -2.10 11.24
CA SER A 93 -20.96 -1.28 12.29
C SER A 93 -21.81 -0.10 12.77
N ASN A 94 -22.94 0.19 12.11
CA ASN A 94 -23.75 1.40 12.33
C ASN A 94 -22.93 2.71 12.20
N ALA A 95 -21.83 2.68 11.44
CA ALA A 95 -21.08 3.89 11.13
C ALA A 95 -21.96 4.85 10.31
N ILE A 96 -22.60 4.32 9.26
CA ILE A 96 -23.48 5.07 8.37
C ILE A 96 -24.93 4.85 8.83
N SER A 97 -25.61 5.94 9.15
CA SER A 97 -27.07 5.97 9.32
C SER A 97 -27.68 6.19 7.94
N ALA A 98 -28.13 5.12 7.28
CA ALA A 98 -29.01 5.24 6.12
C ALA A 98 -30.47 5.38 6.59
#